data_AF-A0A663E8I6-F1
#
_entry.id   AF-A0A663E8I6-F1
#
_cell.length_a   1.000
_cell.length_b   1.000
_cell.length_c   1.000
_cell.angle_alpha   90.00
_cell.angle_beta   90.00
_cell.angle_gamma   90.00
#
_symmetry.space_group_name_H-M   'P 1'
#
loop_
_entity.id
_entity.type
_entity.pdbx_description
1 polymer ?
#
loop_
_entity_poly.entity_id
_entity_poly.type
_entity_poly.pdbx_seq_one_letter_code
_entity_poly.pdbx_strand_id
1 'polypeptide(L)'
;MSDWSVSFTSLYNLLKAKLCPYFYVCTYQFTVLFRAAGLVGSDVITAVISPTTRGLREAMRNEGIEFSLPLVEECRTRKQKNSEVNLETEVANSLKVGNSMEDGEEPALSDDDDEGFSWLEEMGVQDKVKKPDAISIKLRKEKHEVQMDHKPESLALVKGTNTFTLLNFLINCKSLVAAAGPQTGLPPTLLSPVAFRGGTMQTLKARSINAKARVHLAYEDMFSLEIVGPVMPHSLHSLTMLLKSAQRGAFSAVLYTHEPTAVFNTGLDNASPALNKETIRKDLPTCGLHPKTLDQLSQCPTLGKSSIRFLEMKDYAYTWKS
;
A
#
# COMPACT_ATOMS: atom_id res chain seq x y z
N MET A 1 -12.18 -0.61 -25.14
CA MET A 1 -12.57 -0.93 -23.74
C MET A 1 -13.24 -2.30 -23.60
N SER A 2 -14.00 -2.81 -24.58
CA SER A 2 -14.66 -4.13 -24.50
C SER A 2 -13.69 -5.29 -24.22
N ASP A 3 -12.54 -5.34 -24.89
CA ASP A 3 -11.59 -6.45 -24.69
C ASP A 3 -10.88 -6.37 -23.33
N TRP A 4 -10.64 -5.14 -22.86
CA TRP A 4 -10.09 -4.90 -21.54
C TRP A 4 -11.08 -5.30 -20.44
N SER A 5 -12.37 -4.98 -20.58
CA SER A 5 -13.38 -5.41 -19.61
C SER A 5 -13.52 -6.92 -19.57
N VAL A 6 -13.48 -7.61 -20.72
CA VAL A 6 -13.44 -9.09 -20.78
C VAL A 6 -12.21 -9.65 -20.06
N SER A 7 -11.04 -9.03 -20.25
CA SER A 7 -9.79 -9.45 -19.61
C SER A 7 -9.83 -9.23 -18.09
N PHE A 8 -10.38 -8.10 -17.65
CA PHE A 8 -10.53 -7.76 -16.25
C PHE A 8 -11.55 -8.66 -15.54
N THR A 9 -12.71 -8.90 -16.15
CA THR A 9 -13.70 -9.87 -15.65
C THR A 9 -13.12 -11.28 -15.59
N SER A 10 -12.31 -11.68 -16.58
CA SER A 10 -11.60 -12.96 -16.55
C SER A 10 -10.68 -13.08 -15.34
N LEU A 11 -9.89 -12.04 -15.03
CA LEU A 11 -9.02 -12.02 -13.86
C LEU A 11 -9.81 -12.10 -12.55
N TYR A 12 -10.90 -11.36 -12.45
CA TYR A 12 -11.76 -11.40 -11.27
C TYR A 12 -12.37 -12.80 -11.07
N ASN A 13 -12.77 -13.48 -12.13
CA ASN A 13 -13.26 -14.85 -12.06
C ASN A 13 -12.18 -15.83 -11.61
N LEU A 14 -10.93 -15.66 -12.08
CA LEU A 14 -9.79 -16.47 -11.61
C LEU A 14 -9.49 -16.23 -10.13
N LEU A 15 -9.60 -14.99 -9.66
CA LEU A 15 -9.47 -14.62 -8.25
C LEU A 15 -10.56 -15.29 -7.40
N LYS A 16 -11.81 -15.23 -7.85
CA LYS A 16 -12.95 -15.89 -7.19
C LYS A 16 -12.81 -17.40 -7.14
N ALA A 17 -12.26 -18.00 -8.19
CA ALA A 17 -11.95 -19.43 -8.27
C ALA A 17 -10.67 -19.82 -7.51
N LYS A 18 -9.98 -18.89 -6.83
CA LYS A 18 -8.70 -19.10 -6.13
C LYS A 18 -7.58 -19.65 -7.04
N LEU A 19 -7.71 -19.45 -8.35
CA LEU A 19 -6.68 -19.79 -9.35
C LEU A 19 -5.68 -18.64 -9.56
N CYS A 20 -6.00 -17.46 -9.04
CA CYS A 20 -5.10 -16.30 -9.01
C CYS A 20 -5.03 -15.81 -7.56
N PRO A 21 -3.85 -15.71 -6.93
CA PRO A 21 -3.76 -15.25 -5.54
C PRO A 21 -3.97 -13.74 -5.42
N TYR A 22 -3.50 -12.97 -6.40
CA TYR A 22 -3.66 -11.54 -6.45
C TYR A 22 -3.46 -11.03 -7.88
N PHE A 23 -3.97 -9.85 -8.20
CA PHE A 23 -3.61 -9.13 -9.43
C PHE A 23 -3.68 -7.61 -9.19
N TYR A 24 -3.00 -6.86 -10.05
CA TYR A 24 -2.97 -5.41 -9.99
C TYR A 24 -3.66 -4.79 -11.20
N VAL A 25 -4.34 -3.67 -10.97
CA VAL A 25 -4.83 -2.75 -11.99
C VAL A 25 -4.05 -1.45 -11.82
N CYS A 26 -3.15 -1.19 -12.75
CA CYS A 26 -2.29 -0.01 -12.74
C CYS A 26 -2.87 1.05 -13.68
N THR A 27 -3.42 2.10 -13.09
CA THR A 27 -3.91 3.28 -13.82
C THR A 27 -2.86 4.38 -13.76
N TYR A 28 -3.09 5.49 -14.46
CA TYR A 28 -2.19 6.64 -14.43
C TYR A 28 -2.27 7.45 -13.11
N GLN A 29 -3.35 7.29 -12.33
CA GLN A 29 -3.55 8.05 -11.08
C GLN A 29 -3.41 7.19 -9.83
N PHE A 30 -3.79 5.92 -9.92
CA PHE A 30 -3.84 5.00 -8.79
C PHE A 30 -3.62 3.55 -9.19
N THR A 31 -3.27 2.74 -8.21
CA THR A 31 -3.16 1.29 -8.36
C THR A 31 -4.20 0.60 -7.51
N VAL A 32 -4.84 -0.44 -8.06
CA VAL A 32 -5.72 -1.33 -7.31
C VAL A 32 -5.05 -2.69 -7.19
N LEU A 33 -4.99 -3.23 -5.97
CA LEU A 33 -4.55 -4.58 -5.69
C LEU A 33 -5.75 -5.42 -5.25
N PHE A 34 -6.13 -6.39 -6.08
CA PHE A 34 -7.11 -7.41 -5.72
C PHE A 34 -6.41 -8.63 -5.14
N ARG A 35 -6.91 -9.16 -4.03
CA ARG A 35 -6.38 -10.35 -3.34
C ARG A 35 -7.48 -11.37 -3.17
N ALA A 36 -7.13 -12.64 -3.39
CA ALA A 36 -8.04 -13.75 -3.17
C ALA A 36 -8.32 -13.95 -1.68
N ALA A 37 -9.46 -14.54 -1.39
CA ALA A 37 -9.79 -14.99 -0.04
C ALA A 37 -8.72 -15.96 0.48
N GLY A 38 -8.27 -15.75 1.72
CA GLY A 38 -7.21 -16.51 2.38
C GLY A 38 -5.83 -15.86 2.32
N LEU A 39 -5.64 -14.80 1.53
CA LEU A 39 -4.38 -14.06 1.48
C LEU A 39 -4.35 -12.98 2.57
N VAL A 40 -3.19 -12.80 3.22
CA VAL A 40 -2.98 -11.74 4.22
C VAL A 40 -4.00 -11.79 5.38
N GLY A 41 -4.43 -13.00 5.77
CA GLY A 41 -5.32 -13.22 6.89
C GLY A 41 -6.80 -12.85 6.68
N SER A 42 -7.19 -12.41 5.48
CA SER A 42 -8.59 -12.11 5.17
C SER A 42 -9.33 -13.35 4.67
N ASP A 43 -10.56 -13.58 5.14
CA ASP A 43 -11.44 -14.68 4.73
C ASP A 43 -12.20 -14.40 3.43
N VAL A 44 -12.26 -13.13 3.03
CA VAL A 44 -12.96 -12.65 1.84
C VAL A 44 -12.00 -12.08 0.80
N ILE A 45 -12.49 -11.92 -0.43
CA ILE A 45 -11.77 -11.18 -1.47
C ILE A 45 -11.64 -9.73 -1.01
N THR A 46 -10.45 -9.18 -1.12
CA THR A 46 -10.16 -7.78 -0.78
C THR A 46 -9.62 -7.03 -1.97
N ALA A 47 -9.97 -5.76 -2.08
CA ALA A 47 -9.42 -4.85 -3.07
C ALA A 47 -8.91 -3.60 -2.35
N VAL A 48 -7.65 -3.27 -2.60
CA VAL A 48 -6.95 -2.14 -1.97
C VAL A 48 -6.61 -1.12 -3.04
N ILE A 49 -6.98 0.14 -2.84
CA ILE A 49 -6.77 1.22 -3.82
C ILE A 49 -5.85 2.26 -3.20
N SER A 50 -4.77 2.62 -3.90
CA SER A 50 -3.87 3.69 -3.48
C SER A 50 -3.11 4.33 -4.66
N PRO A 51 -2.88 5.66 -4.63
CA PRO A 51 -3.57 6.63 -3.77
C PRO A 51 -5.02 6.83 -4.23
N THR A 52 -5.90 7.33 -3.37
CA THR A 52 -7.26 7.76 -3.76
C THR A 52 -7.41 9.27 -3.71
N THR A 53 -8.45 9.78 -4.38
CA THR A 53 -8.87 11.18 -4.32
C THR A 53 -10.26 11.27 -3.71
N ARG A 54 -10.64 12.45 -3.24
CA ARG A 54 -12.01 12.72 -2.77
C ARG A 54 -13.03 12.40 -3.86
N GLY A 55 -12.80 12.84 -5.09
CA GLY A 55 -13.69 12.59 -6.22
C GLY A 55 -13.88 11.09 -6.49
N LEU A 56 -12.81 10.30 -6.42
CA LEU A 56 -12.89 8.84 -6.57
C LEU A 56 -13.70 8.21 -5.42
N ARG A 57 -13.45 8.64 -4.18
CA ARG A 57 -14.15 8.16 -2.98
C ARG A 57 -15.64 8.52 -2.99
N GLU A 58 -16.00 9.71 -3.45
CA GLU A 58 -17.38 10.13 -3.64
C GLU A 58 -18.08 9.33 -4.73
N ALA A 59 -17.42 9.15 -5.89
CA ALA A 59 -17.95 8.33 -6.97
C ALA A 59 -18.20 6.88 -6.51
N MET A 60 -17.27 6.30 -5.74
CA MET A 60 -17.45 4.96 -5.16
C MET A 60 -18.66 4.90 -4.22
N ARG A 61 -18.85 5.89 -3.34
CA ARG A 61 -20.04 5.95 -2.46
C ARG A 61 -21.34 6.09 -3.23
N ASN A 62 -21.35 6.90 -4.30
CA ASN A 62 -22.54 7.12 -5.14
C ASN A 62 -22.98 5.83 -5.85
N GLU A 63 -22.02 4.96 -6.17
CA GLU A 63 -22.26 3.64 -6.77
C GLU A 63 -22.56 2.56 -5.72
N GLY A 64 -22.70 2.94 -4.43
CA GLY A 64 -23.01 2.03 -3.33
C GLY A 64 -21.84 1.14 -2.90
N ILE A 65 -20.59 1.51 -3.22
CA ILE A 65 -19.40 0.77 -2.79
C ILE A 65 -19.02 1.20 -1.38
N GLU A 66 -19.17 0.29 -0.42
CA GLU A 66 -18.65 0.51 0.93
C GLU A 66 -17.14 0.23 0.97
N PHE A 67 -16.39 1.18 1.53
CA PHE A 67 -14.95 1.06 1.75
C PHE A 67 -14.56 1.63 3.11
N SER A 68 -13.46 1.12 3.67
CA SER A 68 -12.82 1.66 4.87
C SER A 68 -11.52 2.39 4.53
N LEU A 69 -11.09 3.30 5.40
CA LEU A 69 -9.84 4.06 5.29
C LEU A 69 -8.92 3.72 6.48
N PRO A 70 -8.29 2.53 6.49
CA PRO A 70 -7.66 1.96 7.68
C PRO A 70 -6.52 2.83 8.24
N LEU A 71 -5.70 3.44 7.37
CA LEU A 71 -4.58 4.27 7.79
C LEU A 71 -5.00 5.61 8.41
N VAL A 72 -6.24 6.04 8.17
CA VAL A 72 -6.82 7.27 8.72
C VAL A 72 -7.42 6.98 10.09
N GLU A 73 -8.08 5.84 10.22
CA GLU A 73 -8.65 5.36 11.48
C GLU A 73 -7.55 5.16 12.52
N GLU A 74 -6.42 4.53 12.16
CA GLU A 74 -5.25 4.38 13.04
C GLU A 74 -4.69 5.73 13.52
N CYS A 75 -4.60 6.73 12.64
CA CYS A 75 -4.08 8.05 12.98
C CYS A 75 -5.01 8.78 13.97
N ARG A 76 -6.32 8.62 13.83
CA ARG A 76 -7.31 9.16 14.79
C ARG A 76 -7.22 8.48 16.15
N THR A 77 -7.11 7.15 16.19
CA THR A 77 -6.99 6.40 17.45
C THR A 77 -5.69 6.69 18.18
N ARG A 78 -4.57 6.89 17.46
CA ARG A 78 -3.28 7.28 18.08
C ARG A 78 -3.32 8.69 18.65
N LYS A 79 -3.97 9.65 17.97
CA LYS A 79 -4.17 11.02 18.49
C LYS A 79 -5.03 11.03 19.75
N GLN A 80 -6.12 10.26 19.80
CA GLN A 80 -6.97 10.14 21.00
C GLN A 80 -6.24 9.52 22.20
N LYS A 81 -5.44 8.47 21.98
CA LYS A 81 -4.62 7.86 23.06
C LYS A 81 -3.55 8.81 23.60
N ASN A 82 -2.93 9.61 22.75
CA ASN A 82 -1.92 10.58 23.20
C ASN A 82 -2.54 11.78 23.93
N SER A 83 -3.78 12.17 23.62
CA SER A 83 -4.48 13.23 24.37
C SER A 83 -4.94 12.79 25.76
N GLU A 84 -5.30 11.51 25.95
CA GLU A 84 -5.70 11.00 27.28
C GLU A 84 -4.52 10.88 28.26
N VAL A 85 -3.31 10.59 27.78
CA VAL A 85 -2.11 10.46 28.64
C VAL A 85 -1.60 11.81 29.15
N ASN A 86 -1.89 12.92 28.44
CA ASN A 86 -1.43 14.26 28.83
C ASN A 86 -2.37 14.99 29.81
N LEU A 87 -3.53 14.41 30.16
CA LEU A 87 -4.52 15.03 31.06
C LEU A 87 -4.43 14.54 32.52
N GLU A 88 -3.53 13.59 32.83
CA GLU A 88 -3.41 13.00 34.18
C GLU A 88 -2.08 13.31 34.90
N THR A 89 -1.26 14.25 34.42
CA THR A 89 0.01 14.61 35.11
C THR A 89 0.26 16.13 35.17
N GLU A 90 -0.75 16.90 35.56
CA GLU A 90 -0.59 18.35 35.86
C GLU A 90 -0.96 18.72 37.30
N VAL A 91 -0.84 17.79 38.26
CA VAL A 91 -0.90 18.14 39.69
C VAL A 91 0.24 17.46 40.45
N ALA A 92 1.37 18.17 40.52
CA ALA A 92 2.44 18.12 41.52
C ALA A 92 3.85 17.96 40.91
N ASN A 93 4.52 19.07 40.63
CA ASN A 93 5.69 19.50 41.41
C ASN A 93 6.44 20.64 40.72
N SER A 94 6.47 21.77 41.40
CA SER A 94 7.37 22.89 41.19
C SER A 94 8.83 22.56 41.57
N LEU A 95 9.77 23.13 40.80
CA LEU A 95 11.21 23.41 41.09
C LEU A 95 12.26 22.32 40.74
N LYS A 96 13.00 22.52 39.62
CA LYS A 96 14.39 23.06 39.56
C LYS A 96 15.09 22.87 38.19
N VAL A 97 15.49 24.01 37.62
CA VAL A 97 16.68 24.40 36.83
C VAL A 97 17.73 23.34 36.40
N GLY A 98 18.12 23.36 35.11
CA GLY A 98 19.55 23.39 34.69
C GLY A 98 20.00 22.55 33.48
N ASN A 99 20.27 23.23 32.34
CA ASN A 99 21.20 22.92 31.22
C ASN A 99 21.03 21.63 30.37
N SER A 100 21.33 21.55 29.06
CA SER A 100 21.47 22.46 27.89
C SER A 100 21.95 21.59 26.71
N MET A 101 21.35 21.78 25.51
CA MET A 101 21.86 21.47 24.14
C MET A 101 22.06 19.99 23.73
N GLU A 102 21.79 19.52 22.51
CA GLU A 102 21.21 20.02 21.25
C GLU A 102 20.98 18.75 20.40
N ASP A 103 19.78 18.51 19.88
CA ASP A 103 19.55 17.54 18.80
C ASP A 103 18.65 18.20 17.76
N GLY A 104 19.02 18.07 16.48
CA GLY A 104 18.45 18.83 15.38
C GLY A 104 17.00 18.46 15.08
N GLU A 105 16.09 19.39 15.38
CA GLU A 105 14.68 19.31 15.03
C GLU A 105 14.44 19.76 13.58
N GLU A 106 13.81 18.89 12.78
CA GLU A 106 12.93 19.31 11.68
C GLU A 106 11.47 19.21 12.16
N PRO A 107 10.60 20.12 11.71
CA PRO A 107 9.54 20.66 12.55
C PRO A 107 8.37 19.69 12.70
N ALA A 108 7.94 19.51 13.95
CA ALA A 108 6.61 19.05 14.25
C ALA A 108 5.60 20.04 13.65
N LEU A 109 4.70 19.55 12.80
CA LEU A 109 3.50 20.30 12.41
C LEU A 109 2.62 20.42 13.66
N SER A 110 2.83 21.51 14.40
CA SER A 110 1.88 22.01 15.38
C SER A 110 0.59 22.38 14.65
N ASP A 111 -0.50 21.70 15.01
CA ASP A 111 -1.86 22.10 14.66
C ASP A 111 -2.21 23.28 15.59
N ASP A 112 -1.53 24.41 15.38
CA ASP A 112 -1.79 25.69 16.04
C ASP A 112 -2.60 26.57 15.05
N ASP A 113 -3.78 26.07 14.69
CA ASP A 113 -4.76 26.79 13.84
C ASP A 113 -5.80 27.54 14.71
N ASP A 114 -5.58 27.68 16.03
CA ASP A 114 -6.31 28.66 16.85
C ASP A 114 -5.94 30.11 16.43
N GLU A 115 -4.85 30.30 15.68
CA GLU A 115 -4.45 31.57 15.10
C GLU A 115 -5.25 31.97 13.85
N GLY A 116 -6.05 31.05 13.27
CA GLY A 116 -6.92 31.35 12.12
C GLY A 116 -8.13 32.26 12.45
N PHE A 117 -8.38 32.50 13.73
CA PHE A 117 -9.50 33.33 14.24
C PHE A 117 -9.04 34.66 14.87
N SER A 118 -7.73 34.92 14.99
CA SER A 118 -7.20 36.15 15.62
C SER A 118 -7.55 37.43 14.84
N TRP A 119 -7.68 37.36 13.51
CA TRP A 119 -8.13 38.50 12.71
C TRP A 119 -9.63 38.81 12.88
N LEU A 120 -10.45 37.82 13.27
CA LEU A 120 -11.88 38.04 13.58
C LEU A 120 -12.06 38.78 14.91
N GLU A 121 -11.12 38.56 15.84
CA GLU A 121 -10.97 39.34 17.08
C GLU A 121 -10.58 40.80 16.77
N GLU A 122 -9.63 41.01 15.87
CA GLU A 122 -9.19 42.35 15.45
C GLU A 122 -10.28 43.14 14.71
N MET A 123 -11.21 42.46 14.03
CA MET A 123 -12.37 43.07 13.33
C MET A 123 -13.64 43.22 14.19
N GLY A 124 -13.60 42.87 15.48
CA GLY A 124 -14.70 43.12 16.42
C GLY A 124 -15.95 42.24 16.23
N VAL A 125 -15.83 41.07 15.59
CA VAL A 125 -16.96 40.16 15.30
C VAL A 125 -17.15 39.15 16.45
N GLN A 126 -17.26 39.62 17.68
CA GLN A 126 -17.25 38.75 18.88
C GLN A 126 -18.64 38.26 19.33
N ASP A 127 -19.75 38.90 18.93
CA ASP A 127 -20.94 38.77 19.78
C ASP A 127 -21.97 37.68 19.41
N LYS A 128 -21.81 36.88 18.34
CA LYS A 128 -22.81 35.84 17.98
C LYS A 128 -22.30 34.56 17.31
N VAL A 129 -21.05 34.14 17.50
CA VAL A 129 -20.64 32.80 17.02
C VAL A 129 -21.10 31.75 18.04
N LYS A 130 -22.34 31.29 17.88
CA LYS A 130 -22.83 30.07 18.53
C LYS A 130 -21.90 28.90 18.18
N LYS A 131 -21.79 27.97 19.14
CA LYS A 131 -21.09 26.66 19.06
C LYS A 131 -21.00 26.11 17.62
N PRO A 132 -19.89 25.45 17.24
CA PRO A 132 -19.58 25.11 15.86
C PRO A 132 -20.77 24.46 15.16
N ASP A 133 -21.36 25.20 14.22
CA ASP A 133 -22.48 24.72 13.40
C ASP A 133 -22.01 23.51 12.57
N ALA A 134 -22.94 22.61 12.24
CA ALA A 134 -22.69 21.42 11.42
C ALA A 134 -21.98 21.73 10.08
N ILE A 135 -22.07 22.97 9.60
CA ILE A 135 -21.39 23.48 8.42
C ILE A 135 -19.88 23.60 8.64
N SER A 136 -19.44 24.12 9.80
CA SER A 136 -18.01 24.23 10.16
C SER A 136 -17.36 22.85 10.36
N ILE A 137 -18.12 21.90 10.93
CA ILE A 137 -17.68 20.50 11.10
C ILE A 137 -17.58 19.80 9.75
N LYS A 138 -18.54 20.04 8.83
CA LYS A 138 -18.46 19.55 7.44
C LYS A 138 -17.26 20.14 6.70
N LEU A 139 -17.01 21.44 6.82
CA LEU A 139 -15.85 22.11 6.20
C LEU A 139 -14.52 21.58 6.73
N ARG A 140 -14.40 21.32 8.04
CA ARG A 140 -13.20 20.71 8.65
C ARG A 140 -12.99 19.28 8.18
N LYS A 141 -14.07 18.49 8.07
CA LYS A 141 -14.05 17.13 7.51
C LYS A 141 -13.66 17.14 6.03
N GLU A 142 -14.17 18.08 5.26
CA GLU A 142 -13.82 18.28 3.85
C GLU A 142 -12.37 18.72 3.67
N LYS A 143 -11.85 19.67 4.49
CA LYS A 143 -10.44 20.11 4.47
C LYS A 143 -9.50 18.93 4.74
N HIS A 144 -9.82 18.09 5.73
CA HIS A 144 -9.05 16.88 6.04
C HIS A 144 -9.15 15.80 4.94
N GLU A 145 -10.33 15.60 4.34
CA GLU A 145 -10.47 14.64 3.24
C GLU A 145 -9.66 15.06 2.01
N VAL A 146 -9.65 16.36 1.68
CA VAL A 146 -8.90 16.93 0.54
C VAL A 146 -7.39 16.94 0.77
N GLN A 147 -6.92 17.20 2.00
CA GLN A 147 -5.48 17.17 2.33
C GLN A 147 -4.81 15.79 2.20
N MET A 148 -5.61 14.73 2.12
CA MET A 148 -5.12 13.35 1.96
C MET A 148 -5.11 12.89 0.50
N ASP A 149 -5.67 13.66 -0.42
CA ASP A 149 -5.70 13.28 -1.83
C ASP A 149 -4.27 13.07 -2.35
N HIS A 150 -4.10 12.02 -3.16
CA HIS A 150 -2.81 11.61 -3.72
C HIS A 150 -1.76 11.11 -2.72
N LYS A 151 -2.05 11.08 -1.41
CA LYS A 151 -1.13 10.55 -0.41
C LYS A 151 -1.32 9.05 -0.19
N PRO A 152 -0.28 8.30 0.18
CA PRO A 152 -0.41 6.88 0.50
C PRO A 152 -1.39 6.60 1.66
N GLU A 153 -1.61 7.56 2.55
CA GLU A 153 -2.60 7.51 3.64
C GLU A 153 -4.05 7.42 3.15
N SER A 154 -4.34 7.84 1.92
CA SER A 154 -5.68 7.77 1.31
C SER A 154 -6.09 6.37 0.87
N LEU A 155 -5.38 5.34 1.32
CA LEU A 155 -5.65 3.95 0.99
C LEU A 155 -7.10 3.57 1.33
N ALA A 156 -7.83 3.11 0.31
CA ALA A 156 -9.20 2.62 0.46
C ALA A 156 -9.24 1.10 0.36
N LEU A 157 -9.94 0.49 1.31
CA LEU A 157 -10.13 -0.96 1.40
C LEU A 157 -11.58 -1.32 1.11
N VAL A 158 -11.78 -2.18 0.11
CA VAL A 158 -13.07 -2.76 -0.24
C VAL A 158 -13.02 -4.27 0.03
N LYS A 159 -14.03 -4.81 0.71
CA LYS A 159 -14.08 -6.23 1.09
C LYS A 159 -15.32 -6.94 0.54
N GLY A 160 -15.19 -8.25 0.34
CA GLY A 160 -16.31 -9.14 0.06
C GLY A 160 -17.03 -8.83 -1.26
N THR A 161 -18.35 -8.83 -1.22
CA THR A 161 -19.23 -8.61 -2.40
C THR A 161 -19.03 -7.25 -3.05
N ASN A 162 -18.63 -6.23 -2.28
CA ASN A 162 -18.37 -4.88 -2.79
C ASN A 162 -17.19 -4.84 -3.78
N THR A 163 -16.31 -5.86 -3.78
CA THR A 163 -15.23 -5.98 -4.77
C THR A 163 -15.75 -6.22 -6.19
N PHE A 164 -16.91 -6.88 -6.34
CA PHE A 164 -17.56 -7.05 -7.64
C PHE A 164 -18.23 -5.75 -8.10
N THR A 165 -18.84 -5.00 -7.19
CA THR A 165 -19.35 -3.66 -7.48
C THR A 165 -18.21 -2.72 -7.91
N LEU A 166 -17.07 -2.80 -7.22
CA LEU A 166 -15.85 -2.08 -7.60
C LEU A 166 -15.35 -2.48 -8.99
N LEU A 167 -15.34 -3.77 -9.33
CA LEU A 167 -15.02 -4.23 -10.69
C LEU A 167 -15.91 -3.55 -11.74
N ASN A 168 -17.23 -3.55 -11.53
CA ASN A 168 -18.17 -2.92 -12.46
C ASN A 168 -18.00 -1.41 -12.53
N PHE A 169 -17.78 -0.75 -11.39
CA PHE A 169 -17.46 0.67 -11.35
C PHE A 169 -16.22 0.98 -12.18
N LEU A 170 -15.13 0.24 -11.97
CA LEU A 170 -13.90 0.42 -12.73
C LEU A 170 -14.10 0.08 -14.22
N ILE A 171 -14.96 -0.87 -14.59
CA ILE A 171 -15.24 -1.13 -16.01
C ILE A 171 -15.91 0.08 -16.68
N ASN A 172 -16.78 0.78 -15.96
CA ASN A 172 -17.58 1.89 -16.48
C ASN A 172 -16.99 3.28 -16.21
N CYS A 173 -15.91 3.36 -15.42
CA CYS A 173 -15.31 4.62 -15.00
C CYS A 173 -14.54 5.29 -16.15
N LYS A 174 -15.09 6.37 -16.69
CA LYS A 174 -14.48 7.12 -17.81
C LYS A 174 -13.17 7.81 -17.45
N SER A 175 -12.94 8.11 -16.17
CA SER A 175 -11.72 8.78 -15.69
C SER A 175 -10.53 7.84 -15.50
N LEU A 176 -10.66 6.54 -15.80
CA LEU A 176 -9.54 5.59 -15.73
C LEU A 176 -8.53 5.74 -16.85
N VAL A 177 -8.95 6.31 -17.97
CA VAL A 177 -8.10 6.54 -19.14
C VAL A 177 -7.66 7.99 -19.12
N ALA A 178 -6.36 8.23 -19.31
CA ALA A 178 -5.82 9.59 -19.32
C ALA A 178 -6.46 10.39 -20.46
N ALA A 179 -7.00 11.57 -20.14
CA ALA A 179 -7.64 12.44 -21.13
C ALA A 179 -6.62 13.09 -22.09
N ALA A 180 -5.38 13.29 -21.63
CA ALA A 180 -4.29 13.90 -22.39
C ALA A 180 -2.93 13.29 -21.99
N GLY A 181 -1.96 13.36 -22.90
CA GLY A 181 -0.58 12.88 -22.69
C GLY A 181 -0.24 11.54 -23.36
N PRO A 182 0.96 11.00 -23.10
CA PRO A 182 1.46 9.77 -23.75
C PRO A 182 0.64 8.51 -23.46
N GLN A 183 -0.19 8.54 -22.41
CA GLN A 183 -1.06 7.44 -21.99
C GLN A 183 -2.52 7.63 -22.44
N THR A 184 -2.79 8.62 -23.29
CA THR A 184 -4.15 8.89 -23.77
C THR A 184 -4.72 7.73 -24.56
N GLY A 185 -5.96 7.37 -24.23
CA GLY A 185 -6.67 6.27 -24.90
C GLY A 185 -6.21 4.87 -24.49
N LEU A 186 -5.17 4.74 -23.67
CA LEU A 186 -4.69 3.45 -23.19
C LEU A 186 -5.50 3.01 -21.95
N PRO A 187 -6.08 1.80 -21.95
CA PRO A 187 -6.73 1.26 -20.76
C PRO A 187 -5.69 0.96 -19.66
N PRO A 188 -6.12 0.88 -18.39
CA PRO A 188 -5.24 0.50 -17.29
C PRO A 188 -4.54 -0.84 -17.53
N THR A 189 -3.28 -0.92 -17.13
CA THR A 189 -2.47 -2.14 -17.27
C THR A 189 -2.89 -3.16 -16.21
N LEU A 190 -3.19 -4.38 -16.66
CA LEU A 190 -3.52 -5.50 -15.78
C LEU A 190 -2.28 -6.38 -15.59
N LEU A 191 -1.84 -6.58 -14.34
CA LEU A 191 -0.70 -7.42 -14.00
C LEU A 191 -1.13 -8.58 -13.10
N SER A 192 -0.80 -9.80 -13.48
CA SER A 192 -1.14 -11.00 -12.74
C SER A 192 0.02 -12.00 -12.73
N PRO A 193 0.21 -12.77 -11.64
CA PRO A 193 1.11 -13.92 -11.61
C PRO A 193 0.67 -15.07 -12.52
N VAL A 194 -0.60 -15.12 -12.95
CA VAL A 194 -1.15 -16.22 -13.72
C VAL A 194 -1.64 -15.75 -15.09
N ALA A 195 -1.71 -16.67 -16.04
CA ALA A 195 -2.27 -16.41 -17.35
C ALA A 195 -3.78 -16.10 -17.24
N PHE A 196 -4.24 -15.13 -18.02
CA PHE A 196 -5.64 -14.74 -18.10
C PHE A 196 -6.00 -14.39 -19.55
N ARG A 197 -7.30 -14.37 -19.85
CA ARG A 197 -7.79 -14.05 -21.19
C ARG A 197 -7.36 -12.63 -21.58
N GLY A 198 -6.73 -12.48 -22.75
CA GLY A 198 -6.19 -11.20 -23.23
C GLY A 198 -4.85 -10.81 -22.62
N GLY A 199 -4.34 -11.58 -21.65
CA GLY A 199 -2.99 -11.40 -21.10
C GLY A 199 -1.91 -11.89 -22.06
N THR A 200 -0.76 -11.24 -22.01
CA THR A 200 0.45 -11.68 -22.72
C THR A 200 1.59 -11.85 -21.72
N MET A 201 2.40 -12.89 -21.91
CA MET A 201 3.58 -13.11 -21.07
C MET A 201 4.72 -12.24 -21.57
N GLN A 202 5.24 -11.36 -20.71
CA GLN A 202 6.41 -10.54 -21.01
C GLN A 202 7.61 -11.03 -20.22
N THR A 203 8.71 -11.30 -20.92
CA THR A 203 9.99 -11.66 -20.30
C THR A 203 10.65 -10.41 -19.71
N LEU A 204 11.02 -10.47 -18.43
CA LEU A 204 11.83 -9.43 -17.80
C LEU A 204 13.20 -9.37 -18.50
N LYS A 205 13.68 -8.15 -18.78
CA LYS A 205 14.99 -7.96 -19.40
C LYS A 205 16.06 -8.21 -18.34
N ALA A 206 16.84 -9.26 -18.51
CA ALA A 206 17.95 -9.58 -17.62
C ALA A 206 19.29 -9.25 -18.29
N ARG A 207 20.17 -8.57 -17.56
CA ARG A 207 21.56 -8.30 -17.96
C ARG A 207 22.50 -8.79 -16.88
N SER A 208 23.49 -9.57 -17.26
CA SER A 208 24.57 -9.98 -16.36
C SER A 208 25.81 -9.13 -16.63
N ILE A 209 26.46 -8.67 -15.57
CA ILE A 209 27.68 -7.88 -15.60
C ILE A 209 28.69 -8.58 -14.70
N ASN A 210 29.88 -8.84 -15.24
CA ASN A 210 30.99 -9.38 -14.48
C ASN A 210 31.99 -8.25 -14.25
N ALA A 211 32.24 -7.93 -12.99
CA ALA A 211 33.18 -6.90 -12.59
C ALA A 211 34.24 -7.49 -11.67
N LYS A 212 35.45 -6.94 -11.68
CA LYS A 212 36.48 -7.30 -10.69
C LYS A 212 36.50 -6.23 -9.62
N ALA A 213 36.10 -6.59 -8.40
CA ALA A 213 36.13 -5.70 -7.26
C ALA A 213 37.40 -5.96 -6.45
N ARG A 214 38.08 -4.89 -6.05
CA ARG A 214 39.26 -5.00 -5.17
C ARG A 214 38.77 -4.98 -3.72
N VAL A 215 38.71 -6.15 -3.10
CA VAL A 215 38.39 -6.28 -1.67
C VAL A 215 39.71 -6.46 -0.93
N HIS A 216 40.05 -5.47 -0.09
CA HIS A 216 41.34 -5.35 0.59
C HIS A 216 42.57 -5.37 -0.34
N LEU A 217 43.16 -6.55 -0.58
CA LEU A 217 44.41 -6.75 -1.33
C LEU A 217 44.27 -7.75 -2.51
N ALA A 218 43.11 -8.38 -2.68
CA ALA A 218 42.83 -9.34 -3.75
C ALA A 218 41.75 -8.83 -4.71
N TYR A 219 41.83 -9.25 -5.97
CA TYR A 219 40.76 -9.04 -6.94
C TYR A 219 39.79 -10.21 -6.82
N GLU A 220 38.56 -9.92 -6.43
CA GLU A 220 37.47 -10.89 -6.44
C GLU A 220 36.54 -10.61 -7.62
N ASP A 221 36.11 -11.67 -8.28
CA ASP A 221 35.12 -11.59 -9.34
C ASP A 221 33.75 -11.35 -8.71
N MET A 222 33.15 -10.20 -9.03
CA MET A 222 31.83 -9.79 -8.60
C MET A 222 30.85 -9.93 -9.76
N PHE A 223 29.80 -10.73 -9.55
CA PHE A 223 28.76 -10.99 -10.53
C PHE A 223 27.52 -10.16 -10.17
N SER A 224 27.06 -9.33 -11.09
CA SER A 224 25.83 -8.55 -10.95
C SER A 224 24.78 -9.01 -11.97
N LEU A 225 23.53 -9.08 -11.53
CA LEU A 225 22.37 -9.41 -12.36
C LEU A 225 21.35 -8.28 -12.25
N GLU A 226 21.21 -7.50 -13.33
CA GLU A 226 20.21 -6.45 -13.45
C GLU A 226 18.95 -7.02 -14.10
N ILE A 227 17.80 -6.86 -13.44
CA ILE A 227 16.49 -7.30 -13.94
C ILE A 227 15.61 -6.07 -14.12
N VAL A 228 15.17 -5.82 -15.35
CA VAL A 228 14.39 -4.65 -15.73
C VAL A 228 13.01 -5.08 -16.25
N GLY A 229 11.97 -4.49 -15.67
CA GLY A 229 10.57 -4.73 -16.00
C GLY A 229 9.67 -4.73 -14.76
N PRO A 230 8.38 -5.07 -14.90
CA PRO A 230 7.46 -5.17 -13.77
C PRO A 230 7.79 -6.41 -12.91
N VAL A 231 8.61 -6.22 -11.87
CA VAL A 231 8.97 -7.27 -10.92
C VAL A 231 7.87 -7.39 -9.87
N MET A 232 7.09 -8.47 -9.95
CA MET A 232 6.00 -8.74 -9.01
C MET A 232 6.51 -9.45 -7.74
N PRO A 233 5.77 -9.40 -6.61
CA PRO A 233 6.19 -10.05 -5.37
C PRO A 233 6.56 -11.54 -5.52
N HIS A 234 5.77 -12.31 -6.27
CA HIS A 234 6.05 -13.73 -6.53
C HIS A 234 7.36 -13.94 -7.31
N SER A 235 7.71 -13.01 -8.21
CA SER A 235 8.93 -13.07 -9.01
C SER A 235 10.16 -12.83 -8.14
N LEU A 236 10.12 -11.85 -7.24
CA LEU A 236 11.19 -11.58 -6.29
C LEU A 236 11.44 -12.79 -5.38
N HIS A 237 10.38 -13.39 -4.83
CA HIS A 237 10.54 -14.59 -4.01
C HIS A 237 11.13 -15.77 -4.81
N SER A 238 10.68 -15.96 -6.05
CA SER A 238 11.20 -17.02 -6.93
C SER A 238 12.68 -16.83 -7.26
N LEU A 239 13.09 -15.58 -7.53
CA LEU A 239 14.50 -15.22 -7.73
C LEU A 239 15.33 -15.45 -6.47
N THR A 240 14.83 -15.05 -5.31
CA THR A 240 15.50 -15.30 -4.02
C THR A 240 15.67 -16.78 -3.76
N MET A 241 14.68 -17.62 -4.07
CA MET A 241 14.81 -19.08 -3.96
C MET A 241 15.85 -19.66 -4.93
N LEU A 242 15.87 -19.18 -6.18
CA LEU A 242 16.84 -19.61 -7.19
C LEU A 242 18.27 -19.21 -6.80
N LEU A 243 18.47 -17.95 -6.41
CA LEU A 243 19.77 -17.42 -6.02
C LEU A 243 20.27 -18.02 -4.71
N LYS A 244 19.36 -18.38 -3.78
CA LYS A 244 19.71 -19.08 -2.55
C LYS A 244 20.44 -20.39 -2.81
N SER A 245 20.00 -21.18 -3.80
CA SER A 245 20.71 -22.42 -4.16
C SER A 245 21.95 -22.16 -5.01
N ALA A 246 21.87 -21.24 -5.99
CA ALA A 246 22.96 -20.96 -6.91
C ALA A 246 24.18 -20.30 -6.25
N GLN A 247 23.96 -19.39 -5.29
CA GLN A 247 25.00 -18.62 -4.61
C GLN A 247 25.26 -19.13 -3.18
N ARG A 248 24.87 -20.37 -2.86
CA ARG A 248 25.08 -21.01 -1.54
C ARG A 248 24.63 -20.13 -0.36
N GLY A 249 23.54 -19.38 -0.55
CA GLY A 249 22.99 -18.50 0.48
C GLY A 249 23.75 -17.19 0.72
N ALA A 250 24.57 -16.73 -0.23
CA ALA A 250 25.29 -15.45 -0.15
C ALA A 250 25.01 -14.57 -1.36
N PHE A 251 24.07 -13.63 -1.23
CA PHE A 251 23.83 -12.61 -2.28
C PHE A 251 23.17 -11.36 -1.68
N SER A 252 23.26 -10.24 -2.38
CA SER A 252 22.50 -9.02 -2.06
C SER A 252 21.72 -8.56 -3.28
N ALA A 253 20.61 -7.87 -3.04
CA ALA A 253 19.77 -7.30 -4.08
C ALA A 253 19.33 -5.89 -3.69
N VAL A 254 19.44 -4.97 -4.65
CA VAL A 254 18.91 -3.61 -4.56
C VAL A 254 17.62 -3.56 -5.37
N LEU A 255 16.57 -3.00 -4.78
CA LEU A 255 15.22 -3.01 -5.34
C LEU A 255 14.72 -1.58 -5.55
N TYR A 256 14.18 -1.33 -6.74
CA TYR A 256 13.55 -0.07 -7.10
C TYR A 256 12.03 -0.25 -7.09
N THR A 257 11.41 0.06 -5.96
CA THR A 257 9.97 -0.11 -5.74
C THR A 257 9.18 1.10 -6.22
N HIS A 258 7.99 0.86 -6.78
CA HIS A 258 7.03 1.93 -7.06
C HIS A 258 6.40 2.42 -5.75
N GLU A 259 6.87 3.56 -5.25
CA GLU A 259 6.56 4.06 -3.90
C GLU A 259 5.06 4.11 -3.54
N PRO A 260 4.13 4.50 -4.45
CA PRO A 260 2.69 4.48 -4.15
C PRO A 260 2.13 3.10 -3.74
N THR A 261 2.84 2.01 -4.06
CA THR A 261 2.43 0.65 -3.68
C THR A 261 2.93 0.20 -2.32
N ALA A 262 3.81 0.97 -1.66
CA ALA A 262 4.39 0.60 -0.36
C ALA A 262 3.31 0.38 0.71
N VAL A 263 2.23 1.16 0.67
CA VAL A 263 1.09 1.03 1.60
C VAL A 263 0.29 -0.26 1.46
N PHE A 264 0.46 -1.02 0.37
CA PHE A 264 -0.12 -2.35 0.28
C PHE A 264 0.51 -3.34 1.26
N ASN A 265 1.64 -3.00 1.88
CA ASN A 265 2.28 -3.79 2.93
C ASN A 265 1.66 -3.55 4.32
N THR A 266 0.64 -2.70 4.44
CA THR A 266 -0.02 -2.44 5.73
C THR A 266 -0.96 -3.59 6.09
N GLY A 267 -0.94 -3.98 7.37
CA GLY A 267 -1.89 -4.95 7.92
C GLY A 267 -3.27 -4.32 7.96
N LEU A 268 -4.17 -4.82 7.13
CA LEU A 268 -5.46 -4.17 6.86
C LEU A 268 -6.64 -4.78 7.63
N ASP A 269 -6.36 -5.79 8.44
CA ASP A 269 -7.32 -6.49 9.27
C ASP A 269 -6.86 -6.46 10.73
N ASN A 270 -7.72 -5.90 11.59
CA ASN A 270 -7.64 -6.03 13.05
C ASN A 270 -8.26 -7.36 13.54
N ALA A 271 -8.63 -8.25 12.62
CA ALA A 271 -9.28 -9.53 12.94
C ALA A 271 -8.26 -10.58 13.39
N SER A 272 -8.63 -11.30 14.45
CA SER A 272 -7.82 -12.21 15.25
C SER A 272 -6.90 -13.16 14.46
N PRO A 273 -5.69 -13.47 14.96
CA PRO A 273 -4.72 -14.41 14.37
C PRO A 273 -5.16 -15.89 14.38
N ALA A 274 -6.40 -16.18 14.75
CA ALA A 274 -6.95 -17.52 15.01
C ALA A 274 -7.82 -18.06 13.87
N LEU A 275 -7.76 -17.51 12.66
CA LEU A 275 -8.49 -18.06 11.52
C LEU A 275 -7.71 -19.26 10.94
N ASN A 276 -8.40 -20.41 10.80
CA ASN A 276 -7.88 -21.73 10.40
C ASN A 276 -6.93 -21.68 9.19
N LYS A 277 -5.62 -21.52 9.45
CA LYS A 277 -4.53 -21.56 8.47
C LYS A 277 -4.57 -22.82 7.59
N GLU A 278 -5.16 -23.90 8.08
CA GLU A 278 -5.26 -25.19 7.40
C GLU A 278 -6.31 -25.25 6.29
N THR A 279 -7.46 -24.59 6.43
CA THR A 279 -8.52 -24.62 5.40
C THR A 279 -8.15 -23.72 4.22
N ILE A 280 -7.54 -22.58 4.52
CA ILE A 280 -7.03 -21.62 3.52
C ILE A 280 -5.92 -22.24 2.66
N ARG A 281 -5.00 -23.01 3.29
CA ARG A 281 -3.89 -23.69 2.62
C ARG A 281 -4.31 -24.73 1.59
N LYS A 282 -5.50 -25.32 1.74
CA LYS A 282 -5.97 -26.41 0.86
C LYS A 282 -6.55 -25.92 -0.47
N ASP A 283 -7.03 -24.67 -0.53
CA ASP A 283 -7.76 -24.16 -1.70
C ASP A 283 -6.93 -23.28 -2.66
N LEU A 284 -5.80 -22.71 -2.21
CA LEU A 284 -4.89 -21.93 -3.05
C LEU A 284 -3.83 -22.68 -3.88
N PRO A 285 -3.48 -23.98 -3.67
CA PRO A 285 -2.33 -24.59 -4.34
C PRO A 285 -2.54 -24.78 -5.86
N THR A 286 -3.76 -24.63 -6.37
CA THR A 286 -4.09 -24.68 -7.80
C THR A 286 -3.71 -23.42 -8.58
N CYS A 287 -3.18 -22.37 -7.95
CA CYS A 287 -2.91 -21.10 -8.61
C CYS A 287 -1.59 -21.05 -9.42
N GLY A 288 -0.93 -22.19 -9.66
CA GLY A 288 0.28 -22.30 -10.49
C GLY A 288 1.55 -21.66 -9.92
N LEU A 289 1.51 -21.16 -8.68
CA LEU A 289 2.69 -20.64 -7.97
C LEU A 289 3.33 -21.73 -7.11
N HIS A 290 4.64 -21.59 -6.88
CA HIS A 290 5.37 -22.49 -6.00
C HIS A 290 4.82 -22.41 -4.55
N PRO A 291 4.61 -23.55 -3.85
CA PRO A 291 3.96 -23.56 -2.53
C PRO A 291 4.63 -22.65 -1.48
N LYS A 292 5.97 -22.58 -1.48
CA LYS A 292 6.71 -21.68 -0.57
C LYS A 292 6.41 -20.20 -0.85
N THR A 293 6.17 -19.84 -2.12
CA THR A 293 5.77 -18.49 -2.50
C THR A 293 4.39 -18.17 -1.94
N LEU A 294 3.45 -19.12 -2.05
CA LEU A 294 2.11 -18.95 -1.52
C LEU A 294 2.10 -18.84 0.00
N ASP A 295 2.91 -19.67 0.67
CA ASP A 295 3.09 -19.59 2.12
C ASP A 295 3.59 -18.21 2.55
N GLN A 296 4.56 -17.63 1.83
CA GLN A 296 5.04 -16.28 2.13
C GLN A 296 3.99 -15.21 1.83
N LEU A 297 3.27 -15.31 0.70
CA LEU A 297 2.22 -14.34 0.35
C LEU A 297 1.00 -14.40 1.30
N SER A 298 0.78 -15.54 1.94
CA SER A 298 -0.31 -15.72 2.91
C SER A 298 0.01 -15.13 4.28
N GLN A 299 1.29 -14.88 4.58
CA GLN A 299 1.71 -14.27 5.85
C GLN A 299 1.29 -12.81 5.91
N CYS A 300 1.00 -12.33 7.12
CA CYS A 300 0.73 -10.92 7.34
C CYS A 300 2.00 -10.10 7.05
N PRO A 301 1.89 -9.02 6.27
CA PRO A 301 3.05 -8.21 5.93
C PRO A 301 3.54 -7.46 7.18
N THR A 302 4.86 -7.44 7.36
CA THR A 302 5.53 -6.79 8.50
C THR A 302 6.13 -5.43 8.14
N LEU A 303 6.08 -5.05 6.87
CA LEU A 303 6.71 -3.84 6.32
C LEU A 303 5.89 -2.57 6.56
N GLY A 304 4.61 -2.66 6.96
CA GLY A 304 3.80 -1.47 7.23
C GLY A 304 3.69 -0.56 6.01
N LYS A 305 4.05 0.72 6.14
CA LYS A 305 4.01 1.71 5.04
C LYS A 305 5.29 1.73 4.18
N SER A 306 6.23 0.86 4.51
CA SER A 306 7.59 0.87 3.97
C SER A 306 7.75 -0.09 2.78
N SER A 307 8.72 0.19 1.91
CA SER A 307 9.06 -0.62 0.73
C SER A 307 10.42 -1.27 0.91
N ILE A 308 10.63 -2.46 0.35
CA ILE A 308 11.95 -3.11 0.44
C ILE A 308 12.88 -2.45 -0.56
N ARG A 309 13.97 -1.83 -0.08
CA ARG A 309 14.99 -1.20 -0.93
C ARG A 309 16.25 -2.04 -1.05
N PHE A 310 16.57 -2.80 0.00
CA PHE A 310 17.73 -3.66 0.04
C PHE A 310 17.40 -5.00 0.70
N LEU A 311 17.81 -6.09 0.05
CA LEU A 311 17.69 -7.46 0.54
C LEU A 311 19.09 -8.07 0.62
N GLU A 312 19.45 -8.63 1.76
CA GLU A 312 20.71 -9.32 1.97
C GLU A 312 20.45 -10.75 2.43
N MET A 313 21.02 -11.72 1.72
CA MET A 313 21.04 -13.12 2.10
C MET A 313 22.43 -13.49 2.60
N LYS A 314 22.51 -13.93 3.85
CA LYS A 314 23.71 -14.49 4.49
C LYS A 314 23.34 -15.78 5.20
N ASP A 315 24.16 -16.81 5.05
CA ASP A 315 23.98 -18.10 5.71
C ASP A 315 22.56 -18.68 5.55
N TYR A 316 22.00 -18.58 4.33
CA TYR A 316 20.65 -19.04 3.98
C TYR A 316 19.50 -18.32 4.70
N ALA A 317 19.79 -17.25 5.44
CA ALA A 317 18.83 -16.34 6.04
C ALA A 317 18.82 -15.00 5.28
N TYR A 318 17.63 -14.44 5.03
CA TYR A 318 17.52 -13.13 4.41
C TYR A 318 17.09 -12.07 5.43
N THR A 319 17.73 -10.91 5.35
CA THR A 319 17.35 -9.70 6.05
C THR A 319 17.04 -8.62 5.02
N TRP A 320 16.23 -7.64 5.40
CA TRP A 320 15.87 -6.55 4.51
C TRP A 320 15.92 -5.21 5.22
N LYS A 321 16.21 -4.17 4.44
CA LYS A 321 16.14 -2.78 4.88
C LYS A 321 15.07 -2.06 4.05
N SER A 322 14.23 -1.29 4.75
CA SER A 322 13.30 -0.35 4.13
C SER A 322 13.96 0.97 3.81
#